data_AF-A0A261A3W8-F1
#
_entry.id   AF-A0A261A3W8-F1
#
_cell.length_a   1.000
_cell.length_b   1.000
_cell.length_c   1.000
_cell.angle_alpha   90.00
_cell.angle_beta   90.00
_cell.angle_gamma   90.00
#
_symmetry.space_group_name_H-M   'P 1'
#
loop_
_entity.id
_entity.type
_entity.pdbx_description
1 polymer ?
#
loop_
_entity_poly.entity_id
_entity_poly.type
_entity_poly.pdbx_seq_one_letter_code
_entity_poly.pdbx_strand_id
1 'polypeptide(L)'
;VDKDGALDEFSPLFRAPRRKMLRNVSILLVLLAAGVAAKHVELPAPYKDHCILDDKQNLYDPSRQFDIKWFDVNLDLAPSERWKQIGAAYKTQISELIGVLIDLITPVFPNAVDFVDDVFADMAPKLAQPYRDEIYSISEVTGIPLGRITMYNIFYEIFTVCTSIIAQDKDGHLTHARLV
;
A
#
# COMPACT_ATOMS: atom_id res chain seq x y z
N VAL A 1 33.47 58.69 -5.55
CA VAL A 1 34.04 57.57 -4.78
C VAL A 1 33.21 57.45 -3.52
N ASP A 2 32.80 56.22 -3.20
CA ASP A 2 31.82 55.77 -2.19
C ASP A 2 30.34 56.08 -2.47
N LYS A 3 29.36 55.22 -2.14
CA LYS A 3 29.25 53.74 -2.05
C LYS A 3 27.76 53.45 -1.76
N ASP A 4 27.22 52.45 -2.46
CA ASP A 4 26.10 51.55 -2.16
C ASP A 4 24.94 52.00 -1.24
N GLY A 5 23.71 51.95 -1.76
CA GLY A 5 22.51 51.96 -0.94
C GLY A 5 21.17 52.13 -1.65
N ALA A 6 20.61 51.00 -2.12
CA ALA A 6 19.17 50.68 -2.15
C ALA A 6 18.24 51.20 -3.28
N LEU A 7 17.29 50.30 -3.56
CA LEU A 7 15.97 50.46 -4.19
C LEU A 7 15.91 50.32 -5.71
N ASP A 8 15.62 49.10 -6.16
CA ASP A 8 14.71 48.89 -7.30
C ASP A 8 13.85 47.66 -7.01
N GLU A 9 12.76 47.91 -6.29
CA GLU A 9 11.56 47.08 -6.32
C GLU A 9 10.68 47.66 -7.43
N PHE A 10 10.45 46.93 -8.53
CA PHE A 10 9.17 46.95 -9.27
C PHE A 10 9.10 45.86 -10.36
N SER A 11 8.07 45.01 -10.23
CA SER A 11 7.36 44.26 -11.29
C SER A 11 7.76 42.81 -11.63
N PRO A 12 6.92 41.82 -11.25
CA PRO A 12 6.99 40.44 -11.70
C PRO A 12 6.06 40.24 -12.90
N LEU A 13 6.58 40.25 -14.13
CA LEU A 13 5.84 39.77 -15.29
C LEU A 13 6.82 38.99 -16.17
N PHE A 14 6.39 37.84 -16.71
CA PHE A 14 7.12 36.96 -17.64
C PHE A 14 8.05 35.87 -17.06
N ARG A 15 7.53 34.92 -16.27
CA ARG A 15 8.16 33.57 -16.22
C ARG A 15 7.26 32.40 -15.82
N ALA A 16 6.11 32.16 -16.47
CA ALA A 16 5.24 31.04 -16.08
C ALA A 16 4.35 30.28 -17.12
N PRO A 17 4.60 30.21 -18.45
CA PRO A 17 3.79 29.32 -19.31
C PRO A 17 4.48 28.00 -19.71
N ARG A 18 5.80 28.01 -19.98
CA ARG A 18 6.48 26.87 -20.66
C ARG A 18 6.60 25.59 -19.84
N ARG A 19 6.84 25.69 -18.52
CA ARG A 19 6.99 24.49 -17.65
C ARG A 19 5.70 23.70 -17.45
N LYS A 20 4.55 24.39 -17.34
CA LYS A 20 3.24 23.73 -17.22
C LYS A 20 2.83 23.04 -18.52
N MET A 21 3.07 23.69 -19.66
CA MET A 21 2.75 23.14 -20.98
C MET A 21 3.59 21.90 -21.31
N LEU A 22 4.91 21.92 -21.05
CA LEU A 22 5.76 20.75 -21.25
C LEU A 22 5.32 19.57 -20.38
N ARG A 23 5.02 19.82 -19.09
CA ARG A 23 4.54 18.79 -18.15
C ARG A 23 3.23 18.16 -18.62
N ASN A 24 2.29 18.97 -19.07
CA ASN A 24 0.99 18.48 -19.55
C ASN A 24 1.13 17.67 -20.84
N VAL A 25 2.00 18.09 -21.76
CA VAL A 25 2.31 17.34 -22.99
C VAL A 25 3.01 16.02 -22.67
N SER A 26 3.95 15.99 -21.72
CA SER A 26 4.58 14.75 -21.26
C SER A 26 3.58 13.79 -20.62
N ILE A 27 2.65 14.28 -19.79
CA ILE A 27 1.60 13.44 -19.19
C ILE A 27 0.68 12.86 -20.28
N LEU A 28 0.27 13.69 -21.24
CA LEU A 28 -0.54 13.24 -22.39
C LEU A 28 0.18 12.16 -23.21
N LEU A 29 1.48 12.32 -23.46
CA LEU A 29 2.29 11.33 -24.17
C LEU A 29 2.43 10.02 -23.40
N VAL A 30 2.58 10.07 -22.07
CA VAL A 30 2.63 8.87 -21.21
C VAL A 30 1.28 8.15 -21.19
N LEU A 31 0.17 8.88 -21.08
CA LEU A 31 -1.18 8.30 -21.11
C LEU A 31 -1.51 7.68 -22.48
N LEU A 32 -1.11 8.33 -23.57
CA LEU A 32 -1.22 7.77 -24.93
C LEU A 32 -0.36 6.51 -25.09
N ALA A 33 0.87 6.51 -24.60
CA ALA A 33 1.73 5.33 -24.63
C ALA A 33 1.15 4.17 -23.82
N ALA A 34 0.58 4.43 -22.64
CA ALA A 34 -0.08 3.43 -21.81
C ALA A 34 -1.33 2.83 -22.50
N GLY A 35 -2.12 3.66 -23.18
CA GLY A 35 -3.28 3.21 -23.96
C GLY A 35 -2.91 2.35 -25.17
N VAL A 36 -1.78 2.63 -25.83
CA VAL A 36 -1.27 1.85 -26.97
C VAL A 36 -0.59 0.54 -26.52
N ALA A 37 -0.05 0.50 -25.31
CA ALA A 37 0.55 -0.70 -24.71
C ALA A 37 -0.49 -1.69 -24.14
N ALA A 38 -1.74 -1.26 -23.93
CA ALA A 38 -2.81 -2.12 -23.46
C ALA A 38 -3.24 -3.10 -24.57
N LYS A 39 -2.59 -4.26 -24.63
CA LYS A 39 -3.05 -5.39 -25.44
C LYS A 39 -4.05 -6.19 -24.62
N HIS A 40 -5.23 -6.45 -25.19
CA HIS A 40 -6.07 -7.52 -24.72
C HIS A 40 -5.28 -8.83 -24.86
N VAL A 41 -4.98 -9.48 -23.74
CA VAL A 41 -4.29 -10.77 -23.72
C VAL A 41 -5.37 -11.84 -23.60
N GLU A 42 -5.72 -12.47 -24.71
CA GLU A 42 -6.35 -13.79 -24.66
C GLU A 42 -5.25 -14.78 -24.25
N LEU A 43 -5.27 -15.21 -22.99
CA LEU A 43 -4.31 -16.18 -22.53
C LEU A 43 -4.60 -17.53 -23.23
N PRO A 44 -3.61 -18.16 -23.88
CA PRO A 44 -3.82 -19.45 -24.54
C PRO A 44 -4.13 -20.53 -23.50
N ALA A 45 -4.84 -21.59 -23.89
CA ALA A 45 -5.03 -22.75 -23.01
C ALA A 45 -3.65 -23.20 -22.45
N PRO A 46 -3.54 -23.42 -21.13
CA PRO A 46 -4.60 -23.75 -20.17
C PRO A 46 -5.21 -22.55 -19.42
N TYR A 47 -4.81 -21.31 -19.73
CA TYR A 47 -5.21 -20.12 -18.97
C TYR A 47 -6.60 -19.58 -19.37
N LYS A 48 -7.61 -20.47 -19.41
CA LYS A 48 -9.03 -20.10 -19.47
C LYS A 48 -9.64 -20.20 -18.07
N ASP A 49 -10.75 -19.50 -17.86
CA ASP A 49 -11.56 -19.50 -16.62
C ASP A 49 -12.23 -20.87 -16.39
N HIS A 50 -11.44 -21.91 -16.12
CA HIS A 50 -11.95 -23.25 -15.85
C HIS A 50 -12.50 -23.34 -14.42
N CYS A 51 -13.78 -23.66 -14.29
CA CYS A 51 -14.39 -23.88 -13.00
C CYS A 51 -14.00 -25.28 -12.47
N ILE A 52 -13.25 -25.33 -11.38
CA ILE A 52 -12.83 -26.60 -10.75
C ILE A 52 -14.00 -27.53 -10.37
N LEU A 53 -15.20 -26.97 -10.20
CA LEU A 53 -16.40 -27.74 -9.90
C LEU A 53 -16.91 -28.53 -11.11
N ASP A 54 -16.56 -28.14 -12.34
CA ASP A 54 -16.92 -28.87 -13.57
C ASP A 54 -16.24 -30.25 -13.61
N ASP A 55 -15.04 -30.36 -13.02
CA ASP A 55 -14.31 -31.62 -12.83
C ASP A 55 -14.78 -32.41 -11.59
N LYS A 56 -15.84 -31.94 -10.92
CA LYS A 56 -16.33 -32.47 -9.63
C LYS A 56 -15.29 -32.40 -8.51
N GLN A 57 -14.30 -31.51 -8.63
CA GLN A 57 -13.29 -31.28 -7.61
C GLN A 57 -13.74 -30.16 -6.67
N ASN A 58 -14.11 -30.50 -5.44
CA ASN A 58 -14.38 -29.52 -4.40
C ASN A 58 -13.13 -29.37 -3.51
N LEU A 59 -12.47 -28.21 -3.58
CA LEU A 59 -11.31 -27.89 -2.75
C LEU A 59 -11.68 -27.22 -1.43
N TYR A 60 -12.97 -26.93 -1.19
CA TYR A 60 -13.41 -26.33 0.06
C TYR A 60 -13.31 -27.36 1.19
N ASP A 61 -12.47 -27.04 2.16
CA ASP A 61 -12.32 -27.79 3.40
C ASP A 61 -12.55 -26.85 4.59
N PRO A 62 -13.67 -26.98 5.32
CA PRO A 62 -13.97 -26.11 6.45
C PRO A 62 -12.99 -26.31 7.61
N SER A 63 -12.25 -27.41 7.70
CA SER A 63 -11.27 -27.61 8.76
C SER A 63 -10.06 -26.67 8.63
N ARG A 64 -9.76 -26.23 7.40
CA ARG A 64 -8.64 -25.32 7.11
C ARG A 64 -8.85 -23.90 7.61
N GLN A 65 -10.05 -23.56 8.08
CA GLN A 65 -10.29 -22.28 8.76
C GLN A 65 -9.43 -22.11 10.03
N PHE A 66 -8.94 -23.23 10.58
CA PHE A 66 -8.07 -23.25 11.76
C PHE A 66 -6.57 -23.22 11.40
N ASP A 67 -6.21 -23.25 10.11
CA ASP A 67 -4.83 -23.10 9.65
C ASP A 67 -4.29 -21.69 9.98
N ILE A 68 -5.20 -20.71 10.14
CA ILE A 68 -4.87 -19.33 10.48
C ILE A 68 -5.07 -19.12 11.98
N LYS A 69 -4.01 -18.66 12.65
CA LYS A 69 -4.04 -18.41 14.09
C LYS A 69 -4.95 -17.22 14.43
N TRP A 70 -5.84 -17.43 15.39
CA TRP A 70 -6.73 -16.41 15.93
C TRP A 70 -6.08 -15.64 17.09
N PHE A 71 -6.42 -14.35 17.21
CA PHE A 71 -5.97 -13.46 18.28
C PHE A 71 -7.15 -12.61 18.76
N ASP A 72 -7.25 -12.43 20.08
CA ASP A 72 -8.26 -11.56 20.68
C ASP A 72 -7.71 -10.14 20.81
N VAL A 73 -8.24 -9.20 20.03
CA VAL A 73 -7.85 -7.79 20.08
C VAL A 73 -8.83 -7.03 20.98
N ASN A 74 -8.38 -6.66 22.18
CA ASN A 74 -9.21 -5.93 23.13
C ASN A 74 -9.19 -4.41 22.86
N LEU A 75 -10.31 -3.87 22.36
CA LEU A 75 -10.46 -2.45 22.02
C LEU A 75 -10.60 -1.53 23.25
N ASP A 76 -10.90 -2.08 24.43
CA ASP A 76 -10.97 -1.33 25.68
C ASP A 76 -9.58 -0.92 26.20
N LEU A 77 -8.53 -1.61 25.75
CA LEU A 77 -7.15 -1.23 26.05
C LEU A 77 -6.76 0.03 25.27
N ALA A 78 -5.76 0.74 25.81
CA ALA A 78 -5.13 1.84 25.10
C ALA A 78 -4.61 1.37 23.73
N PRO A 79 -4.71 2.19 22.67
CA PRO A 79 -4.28 1.82 21.32
C PRO A 79 -2.87 1.21 21.25
N SER A 80 -1.95 1.72 22.06
CA SER A 80 -0.57 1.23 22.15
C SER A 80 -0.42 -0.21 22.67
N GLU A 81 -1.47 -0.82 23.22
CA GLU A 81 -1.41 -2.18 23.80
C GLU A 81 -2.05 -3.23 22.90
N ARG A 82 -2.94 -2.84 21.98
CA ARG A 82 -3.87 -3.73 21.28
C ARG A 82 -3.18 -4.78 20.41
N TRP A 83 -2.09 -4.38 19.77
CA TRP A 83 -1.42 -5.18 18.73
C TRP A 83 -0.10 -5.80 19.18
N LYS A 84 0.33 -5.59 20.43
CA LYS A 84 1.63 -6.07 20.93
C LYS A 84 1.81 -7.58 20.77
N GLN A 85 0.77 -8.36 21.09
CA GLN A 85 0.81 -9.83 20.97
C GLN A 85 1.00 -10.31 19.53
N ILE A 86 0.38 -9.64 18.55
CA ILE A 86 0.44 -10.00 17.13
C ILE A 86 1.78 -9.54 16.57
N GLY A 87 2.20 -8.30 16.86
CA GLY A 87 3.50 -7.77 16.46
C GLY A 87 4.65 -8.64 16.98
N ALA A 88 4.60 -9.08 18.23
CA ALA A 88 5.60 -10.00 18.79
C ALA A 88 5.59 -11.38 18.10
N ALA A 89 4.42 -11.95 17.82
CA ALA A 89 4.27 -13.25 17.19
C ALA A 89 4.77 -13.28 15.73
N TYR A 90 4.63 -12.18 15.00
CA TYR A 90 4.91 -12.10 13.56
C TYR A 90 6.07 -11.17 13.18
N LYS A 91 6.87 -10.70 14.14
CA LYS A 91 7.96 -9.73 13.87
C LYS A 91 8.90 -10.17 12.73
N THR A 92 9.21 -11.47 12.66
CA THR A 92 10.12 -12.02 11.66
C THR A 92 9.48 -11.96 10.28
N GLN A 93 8.23 -12.44 10.16
CA GLN A 93 7.48 -12.47 8.91
C GLN A 93 7.20 -11.06 8.38
N ILE A 94 6.89 -10.11 9.28
CA ILE A 94 6.72 -8.69 8.92
C ILE A 94 8.04 -8.14 8.37
N SER A 95 9.16 -8.40 9.05
CA SER A 95 10.48 -7.96 8.59
C SER A 95 10.87 -8.55 7.23
N GLU A 96 10.62 -9.84 7.03
CA GLU A 96 10.90 -10.54 5.77
C GLU A 96 10.06 -9.96 4.61
N LEU A 97 8.77 -9.74 4.84
CA LEU A 97 7.88 -9.15 3.84
C LEU A 97 8.30 -7.72 3.48
N ILE A 98 8.66 -6.89 4.46
CA ILE A 98 9.20 -5.55 4.20
C ILE A 98 10.50 -5.64 3.40
N GLY A 99 11.37 -6.62 3.69
CA GLY A 99 12.58 -6.88 2.91
C GLY A 99 12.28 -7.14 1.43
N VAL A 100 11.31 -8.01 1.14
CA VAL A 100 10.86 -8.29 -0.24
C VAL A 100 10.36 -7.03 -0.94
N LEU A 101 9.59 -6.18 -0.25
CA LEU A 101 9.11 -4.92 -0.80
C LEU A 101 10.26 -3.95 -1.11
N ILE A 102 11.24 -3.84 -0.22
CA ILE A 102 12.44 -3.02 -0.44
C ILE A 102 13.23 -3.53 -1.65
N ASP A 103 13.46 -4.84 -1.75
CA ASP A 103 14.20 -5.45 -2.86
C ASP A 103 13.50 -5.25 -4.21
N LEU A 104 12.16 -5.25 -4.22
CA LEU A 104 11.38 -4.97 -5.42
C LEU A 104 11.53 -3.51 -5.89
N ILE A 105 11.66 -2.56 -4.95
CA ILE A 105 11.66 -1.12 -5.24
C ILE A 105 13.09 -0.60 -5.51
N THR A 106 14.10 -1.14 -4.84
CA THR A 106 15.50 -0.66 -4.88
C THR A 106 16.08 -0.55 -6.30
N PRO A 107 15.85 -1.48 -7.24
CA PRO A 107 16.35 -1.35 -8.61
C PRO A 107 15.80 -0.14 -9.38
N VAL A 108 14.59 0.32 -9.02
CA VAL A 108 13.92 1.47 -9.66
C VAL A 108 14.23 2.76 -8.89
N PHE A 109 14.39 2.66 -7.57
CA PHE A 109 14.66 3.78 -6.67
C PHE A 109 15.82 3.42 -5.73
N PRO A 110 17.07 3.74 -6.08
CA PRO A 110 18.26 3.30 -5.34
C PRO A 110 18.31 3.74 -3.86
N ASN A 111 17.65 4.84 -3.51
CA ASN A 111 17.57 5.37 -2.15
C ASN A 111 16.20 5.09 -1.50
N ALA A 112 15.48 4.05 -1.95
CA ALA A 112 14.13 3.74 -1.48
C ALA A 112 14.07 3.54 0.03
N VAL A 113 15.09 2.91 0.63
CA VAL A 113 15.12 2.62 2.07
C VAL A 113 15.20 3.90 2.89
N ASP A 114 16.16 4.77 2.59
CA ASP A 114 16.33 6.04 3.31
C ASP A 114 15.09 6.92 3.12
N PHE A 115 14.56 6.97 1.89
CA PHE A 115 13.32 7.68 1.61
C PHE A 115 12.15 7.16 2.44
N VAL A 116 12.03 5.83 2.57
CA VAL A 116 10.95 5.22 3.35
C VAL A 116 11.10 5.53 4.83
N ASP A 117 12.32 5.34 5.36
CA ASP A 117 12.61 5.54 6.77
C ASP A 117 12.38 7.01 7.18
N ASP A 118 12.69 7.98 6.32
CA ASP A 118 12.47 9.40 6.60
C ASP A 118 11.01 9.83 6.36
N VAL A 119 10.50 9.66 5.15
CA VAL A 119 9.22 10.26 4.73
C VAL A 119 8.03 9.63 5.46
N PHE A 120 8.03 8.31 5.62
CA PHE A 120 6.93 7.65 6.30
C PHE A 120 7.03 7.78 7.83
N ALA A 121 8.24 7.93 8.39
CA ALA A 121 8.35 8.29 9.81
C ALA A 121 7.79 9.69 10.08
N ASP A 122 8.06 10.66 9.20
CA ASP A 122 7.48 12.01 9.26
C ASP A 122 5.96 12.04 9.01
N MET A 123 5.41 10.98 8.42
CA MET A 123 3.97 10.82 8.19
C MET A 123 3.27 10.17 9.39
N ALA A 124 3.92 9.25 10.08
CA ALA A 124 3.37 8.55 11.26
C ALA A 124 2.69 9.47 12.29
N PRO A 125 3.27 10.60 12.74
CA PRO A 125 2.63 11.47 13.73
C PRO A 125 1.37 12.20 13.21
N LYS A 126 1.20 12.28 11.89
CA LYS A 126 0.06 12.93 11.22
C LYS A 126 -1.12 11.97 11.03
N LEU A 127 -0.92 10.67 11.28
CA LEU A 127 -2.01 9.69 11.26
C LEU A 127 -3.01 9.99 12.38
N ALA A 128 -4.29 9.77 12.09
CA ALA A 128 -5.35 9.96 13.07
C ALA A 128 -5.24 8.92 14.19
N GLN A 129 -5.75 9.29 15.37
CA GLN A 129 -6.03 8.29 16.40
C GLN A 129 -7.20 7.39 15.97
N PRO A 130 -7.20 6.08 16.31
CA PRO A 130 -6.22 5.38 17.15
C PRO A 130 -4.97 4.86 16.41
N TYR A 131 -4.95 4.95 15.07
CA TYR A 131 -3.97 4.28 14.21
C TYR A 131 -2.53 4.70 14.47
N ARG A 132 -2.31 5.98 14.79
CA ARG A 132 -0.99 6.49 15.14
C ARG A 132 -0.36 5.66 16.26
N ASP A 133 -1.03 5.55 17.40
CA ASP A 133 -0.43 4.91 18.58
C ASP A 133 -0.34 3.39 18.40
N GLU A 134 -1.27 2.80 17.64
CA GLU A 134 -1.20 1.39 17.23
C GLU A 134 0.06 1.11 16.38
N ILE A 135 0.33 1.93 15.36
CA ILE A 135 1.51 1.80 14.50
C ILE A 135 2.81 2.00 15.28
N TYR A 136 2.85 2.99 16.18
CA TYR A 136 4.01 3.21 17.06
C TYR A 136 4.29 1.97 17.92
N SER A 137 3.25 1.38 18.53
CA SER A 137 3.43 0.19 19.36
C SER A 137 3.92 -1.03 18.59
N ILE A 138 3.49 -1.19 17.33
CA ILE A 138 3.96 -2.29 16.47
C ILE A 138 5.44 -2.07 16.13
N SER A 139 5.86 -0.84 15.81
CA SER A 139 7.27 -0.52 15.59
C SER A 139 8.12 -0.83 16.82
N GLU A 140 7.66 -0.43 18.02
CA GLU A 140 8.36 -0.69 19.28
C GLU A 140 8.49 -2.19 19.58
N VAL A 141 7.40 -2.96 19.49
CA VAL A 141 7.41 -4.39 19.87
C VAL A 141 8.18 -5.26 18.87
N THR A 142 8.20 -4.87 17.59
CA THR A 142 8.91 -5.61 16.53
C THR A 142 10.38 -5.21 16.42
N GLY A 143 10.74 -3.99 16.84
CA GLY A 143 12.05 -3.38 16.61
C GLY A 143 12.25 -2.90 15.17
N ILE A 144 11.19 -2.87 14.36
CA ILE A 144 11.24 -2.41 12.96
C ILE A 144 11.09 -0.89 12.94
N PRO A 145 11.88 -0.15 12.12
CA PRO A 145 11.76 1.30 12.02
C PRO A 145 10.34 1.78 11.72
N LEU A 146 9.92 2.86 12.39
CA LEU A 146 8.57 3.41 12.30
C LEU A 146 8.14 3.73 10.86
N GLY A 147 9.06 4.27 10.05
CA GLY A 147 8.81 4.56 8.64
C GLY A 147 8.39 3.32 7.85
N ARG A 148 9.02 2.16 8.09
CA ARG A 148 8.69 0.91 7.40
C ARG A 148 7.36 0.32 7.84
N ILE A 149 7.04 0.36 9.12
CA ILE A 149 5.71 -0.07 9.61
C ILE A 149 4.61 0.86 9.08
N THR A 150 4.90 2.16 8.99
CA THR A 150 3.96 3.14 8.43
C THR A 150 3.76 2.91 6.93
N MET A 151 4.84 2.72 6.17
CA MET A 151 4.79 2.35 4.76
C MET A 151 4.01 1.06 4.55
N TYR A 152 4.26 0.03 5.37
CA TYR A 152 3.56 -1.26 5.28
C TYR A 152 2.04 -1.10 5.38
N ASN A 153 1.56 -0.24 6.28
CA ASN A 153 0.13 0.06 6.41
C ASN A 153 -0.43 0.86 5.21
N ILE A 154 0.38 1.72 4.59
CA ILE A 154 -0.03 2.51 3.41
C ILE A 154 0.05 1.68 2.12
N PHE A 155 0.91 0.66 2.07
CA PHE A 155 1.11 -0.18 0.89
C PHE A 155 -0.17 -0.88 0.43
N TYR A 156 -1.03 -1.25 1.39
CA TYR A 156 -2.38 -1.78 1.11
C TYR A 156 -3.26 -0.83 0.30
N GLU A 157 -2.99 0.47 0.28
CA GLU A 157 -3.78 1.43 -0.49
C GLU A 157 -3.29 1.58 -1.94
N ILE A 158 -2.09 1.09 -2.26
CA ILE A 158 -1.44 1.34 -3.55
C ILE A 158 -1.48 0.10 -4.46
N PHE A 159 -1.38 -1.11 -3.88
CA PHE A 159 -1.15 -2.34 -4.65
C PHE A 159 -2.13 -3.48 -4.37
N THR A 160 -3.43 -3.20 -4.22
CA THR A 160 -4.44 -4.25 -4.07
C THR A 160 -5.03 -4.69 -5.39
N VAL A 161 -4.96 -5.99 -5.66
CA VAL A 161 -5.86 -6.68 -6.60
C VAL A 161 -6.77 -7.58 -5.76
N CYS A 162 -8.08 -7.52 -5.97
CA CYS A 162 -8.99 -8.38 -5.24
C CYS A 162 -10.23 -8.71 -6.06
N THR A 163 -10.79 -9.88 -5.78
CA THR A 163 -12.10 -10.32 -6.28
C THR A 163 -13.01 -10.52 -5.08
N SER A 164 -14.17 -9.87 -5.08
CA SER A 164 -15.18 -9.98 -4.03
C SER A 164 -16.50 -10.46 -4.61
N ILE A 165 -17.16 -11.40 -3.93
CA ILE A 165 -18.43 -11.98 -4.34
C ILE A 165 -19.41 -11.88 -3.17
N ILE A 166 -20.58 -11.33 -3.43
CA ILE A 166 -21.73 -11.36 -2.53
C ILE A 166 -22.82 -12.14 -3.23
N ALA A 167 -23.32 -13.19 -2.58
CA ALA A 167 -24.39 -14.03 -3.10
C ALA A 167 -25.52 -14.13 -2.07
N GLN A 168 -26.75 -14.20 -2.56
CA GLN A 168 -27.93 -14.49 -1.75
C GLN A 168 -28.53 -15.82 -2.19
N ASP A 169 -28.85 -16.70 -1.24
CA ASP A 169 -29.57 -17.93 -1.54
C ASP A 169 -31.09 -17.69 -1.67
N LYS A 170 -31.86 -18.74 -1.98
CA LYS A 170 -33.32 -18.65 -2.16
C LYS A 170 -34.07 -18.38 -0.86
N ASP A 171 -33.47 -18.68 0.29
CA ASP A 171 -34.04 -18.48 1.62
C ASP A 171 -33.70 -17.08 2.18
N GLY A 172 -32.87 -16.33 1.46
CA GLY A 172 -32.47 -14.97 1.78
C GLY A 172 -31.14 -14.85 2.53
N HIS A 173 -30.41 -15.94 2.75
CA HIS A 173 -29.11 -15.89 3.43
C HIS A 173 -28.04 -15.28 2.52
N LEU A 174 -27.23 -14.40 3.11
CA LEU A 174 -26.14 -13.71 2.42
C LEU A 174 -24.81 -14.38 2.71
N THR A 175 -24.05 -14.66 1.65
CA THR A 175 -22.67 -15.11 1.72
C THR A 175 -21.75 -14.05 1.11
N HIS A 176 -20.67 -13.72 1.80
CA HIS A 176 -19.63 -12.82 1.31
C HIS A 176 -18.29 -13.56 1.29
N ALA A 177 -17.65 -13.62 0.12
CA ALA A 177 -16.33 -14.21 -0.08
C ALA A 177 -15.38 -13.23 -0.75
N ARG A 178 -14.10 -13.30 -0.41
CA ARG A 178 -13.04 -12.44 -0.97
C ARG A 178 -11.77 -13.24 -1.19
N LEU A 179 -11.13 -13.00 -2.33
CA LEU A 179 -9.74 -13.35 -2.59
C LEU A 179 -8.89 -12.07 -2.51
N VAL A 180 -7.86 -12.12 -1.66
CA VAL A 180 -6.93 -11.01 -1.39
C VAL A 180 -5.54 -11.44 -1.81
#